data_AF-A0A354V146-F1
#
_entry.id   AF-A0A354V146-F1
#
_cell.length_a   1.000
_cell.length_b   1.000
_cell.length_c   1.000
_cell.angle_alpha   90.00
_cell.angle_beta   90.00
_cell.angle_gamma   90.00
#
_symmetry.space_group_name_H-M   'P 1'
#
loop_
_entity.id
_entity.type
_entity.pdbx_description
1 polymer ?
#
loop_
_entity_poly.entity_id
_entity_poly.type
_entity_poly.pdbx_seq_one_letter_code
_entity_poly.pdbx_strand_id
1 'polypeptide(L)'
;MTQTPSYEHLTLLGHHATQPLQPSDAILERVSNPAGARNYLIRLTCPEFTSLCPLTGQPDFAHIMIDYIPKDWIVESKSFKLLMGSYRNHGAFHEACTMEIAEKLVSLMNPVWLRIGAYWYPRGGIPIDVFWQTSAPPPDVWIPGQDVPHYRGRG
;
A
#
# COMPACT_ATOMS: atom_id res chain seq x y z
N MET A 1 -12.24 -5.51 -25.45
CA MET A 1 -13.27 -6.23 -24.66
C MET A 1 -12.86 -6.11 -23.20
N THR A 2 -13.73 -5.62 -22.33
CA THR A 2 -13.46 -5.59 -20.88
C THR A 2 -13.84 -6.95 -20.29
N GLN A 3 -12.89 -7.66 -19.69
CA GLN A 3 -13.18 -8.93 -19.03
C GLN A 3 -13.81 -8.63 -17.67
N THR A 4 -14.89 -9.32 -17.29
CA THR A 4 -15.44 -9.22 -15.94
C THR A 4 -14.45 -9.84 -14.96
N PRO A 5 -14.00 -9.13 -13.91
CA PRO A 5 -13.14 -9.74 -12.91
C PRO A 5 -13.86 -10.91 -12.24
N SER A 6 -13.19 -12.06 -12.12
CA SER A 6 -13.70 -13.16 -11.30
C SER A 6 -13.32 -12.93 -9.83
N TYR A 7 -14.28 -13.16 -8.95
CA TYR A 7 -14.15 -13.02 -7.50
C TYR A 7 -14.32 -14.37 -6.78
N GLU A 8 -14.54 -15.48 -7.52
CA GLU A 8 -14.92 -16.78 -6.95
C GLU A 8 -13.83 -17.41 -6.07
N HIS A 9 -12.55 -17.06 -6.32
CA HIS A 9 -11.40 -17.55 -5.55
C HIS A 9 -11.07 -16.70 -4.32
N LEU A 10 -11.80 -15.60 -4.09
CA LEU A 10 -11.55 -14.73 -2.94
C LEU A 10 -12.11 -15.37 -1.67
N THR A 11 -11.25 -15.48 -0.66
CA THR A 11 -11.59 -16.03 0.66
C THR A 11 -11.90 -14.93 1.67
N LEU A 12 -11.44 -13.70 1.41
CA LEU A 12 -11.60 -12.58 2.34
C LEU A 12 -12.80 -11.71 1.98
N LEU A 13 -12.89 -11.22 0.75
CA LEU A 13 -13.98 -10.32 0.32
C LEU A 13 -15.33 -11.03 0.37
N GLY A 14 -16.35 -10.39 0.95
CA GLY A 14 -17.69 -11.01 1.13
C GLY A 14 -17.82 -11.98 2.31
N HIS A 15 -16.70 -12.35 2.98
CA HIS A 15 -16.69 -13.28 4.11
C HIS A 15 -16.32 -12.59 5.43
N HIS A 16 -16.56 -13.23 6.57
CA HIS A 16 -15.98 -12.76 7.83
C HIS A 16 -14.49 -13.10 7.86
N ALA A 17 -13.63 -12.12 8.16
CA ALA A 17 -12.19 -12.31 8.26
C ALA A 17 -11.67 -11.62 9.52
N THR A 18 -10.78 -12.28 10.24
CA THR A 18 -10.11 -11.72 11.41
C THR A 18 -8.94 -10.82 10.98
N GLN A 19 -8.64 -9.81 11.79
CA GLN A 19 -7.48 -8.95 11.58
C GLN A 19 -6.20 -9.75 11.91
N PRO A 20 -5.26 -9.92 10.95
CA PRO A 20 -3.98 -10.57 11.25
C PRO A 20 -3.20 -9.76 12.29
N LEU A 21 -2.48 -10.46 13.18
CA LEU A 21 -1.70 -9.84 14.25
C LEU A 21 -0.30 -9.41 13.80
N GLN A 22 0.21 -10.01 12.71
CA GLN A 22 1.50 -9.71 12.12
C GLN A 22 1.38 -9.61 10.59
N PRO A 23 2.23 -8.79 9.93
CA PRO A 23 2.27 -8.69 8.46
C PRO A 23 2.64 -9.98 7.73
N SER A 24 3.34 -10.89 8.41
CA SER A 24 3.67 -12.22 7.89
C SER A 24 2.43 -13.11 7.71
N ASP A 25 1.40 -12.89 8.52
CA ASP A 25 0.20 -13.72 8.57
C ASP A 25 -0.92 -13.16 7.67
N ALA A 26 -0.72 -11.95 7.15
CA ALA A 26 -1.69 -11.30 6.29
C ALA A 26 -1.71 -11.94 4.90
N ILE A 27 -2.87 -12.47 4.52
CA ILE A 27 -3.12 -13.01 3.19
C ILE A 27 -3.49 -11.85 2.25
N LEU A 28 -2.76 -11.72 1.16
CA LEU A 28 -3.08 -10.82 0.07
C LEU A 28 -3.75 -11.59 -1.07
N GLU A 29 -4.84 -11.03 -1.57
CA GLU A 29 -5.61 -11.56 -2.69
C GLU A 29 -5.58 -10.58 -3.87
N ARG A 30 -5.88 -11.10 -5.05
CA ARG A 30 -5.85 -10.32 -6.29
C ARG A 30 -6.96 -10.77 -7.23
N VAL A 31 -7.40 -9.86 -8.08
CA VAL A 31 -8.40 -10.10 -9.13
C VAL A 31 -7.81 -9.77 -10.48
N SER A 32 -8.39 -10.33 -11.55
CA SER A 32 -7.92 -10.07 -12.90
C SER A 32 -8.14 -8.62 -13.31
N ASN A 33 -7.18 -8.06 -14.05
CA ASN A 33 -7.29 -6.73 -14.63
C ASN A 33 -8.33 -6.74 -15.78
N PRO A 34 -9.44 -5.96 -15.69
CA PRO A 34 -10.48 -5.95 -16.72
C PRO A 34 -10.09 -5.17 -17.99
N ALA A 35 -9.07 -4.31 -17.93
CA ALA A 35 -8.77 -3.36 -18.99
C ALA A 35 -7.91 -3.92 -20.15
N GLY A 36 -7.47 -5.18 -20.05
CA GLY A 36 -6.61 -5.84 -21.04
C GLY A 36 -5.25 -5.14 -21.14
N ALA A 37 -4.80 -4.83 -22.37
CA ALA A 37 -3.49 -4.25 -22.64
C ALA A 37 -3.37 -2.74 -22.38
N ARG A 38 -4.40 -2.08 -21.83
CA ARG A 38 -4.37 -0.62 -21.59
C ARG A 38 -3.73 -0.33 -20.23
N ASN A 39 -2.72 0.53 -20.23
CA ASN A 39 -2.14 1.05 -19.01
C ASN A 39 -3.06 2.12 -18.39
N TYR A 40 -3.34 1.99 -17.11
CA TYR A 40 -4.07 2.98 -16.31
C TYR A 40 -3.53 2.93 -14.87
N LEU A 41 -3.68 4.04 -14.15
CA LEU A 41 -3.19 4.12 -12.78
C LEU A 41 -4.29 3.79 -11.77
N ILE A 42 -3.95 2.98 -10.77
CA ILE A 42 -4.74 2.79 -9.56
C ILE A 42 -3.98 3.43 -8.39
N ARG A 43 -4.67 4.26 -7.60
CA ARG A 43 -4.15 4.80 -6.34
C ARG A 43 -4.87 4.17 -5.16
N LEU A 44 -4.10 3.69 -4.18
CA LEU A 44 -4.57 3.30 -2.85
C LEU A 44 -4.03 4.31 -1.84
N THR A 45 -4.93 4.99 -1.13
CA THR A 45 -4.58 5.93 -0.07
C THR A 45 -4.97 5.35 1.27
N CYS A 46 -4.00 5.23 2.18
CA CYS A 46 -4.16 4.73 3.54
C CYS A 46 -3.80 5.83 4.53
N PRO A 47 -4.75 6.72 4.89
CA PRO A 47 -4.49 7.81 5.83
C PRO A 47 -4.47 7.35 7.29
N GLU A 48 -4.83 6.09 7.56
CA GLU A 48 -4.98 5.53 8.91
C GLU A 48 -3.87 4.51 9.24
N PHE A 49 -2.74 4.56 8.55
CA PHE A 49 -1.66 3.59 8.78
C PHE A 49 -0.94 3.87 10.10
N THR A 50 -0.64 2.80 10.84
CA THR A 50 0.12 2.87 12.09
C THR A 50 0.91 1.58 12.34
N SER A 51 2.06 1.73 12.99
CA SER A 51 2.94 0.64 13.43
C SER A 51 3.68 1.04 14.71
N LEU A 52 4.55 0.19 15.24
CA LEU A 52 5.34 0.49 16.44
C LEU A 52 6.80 0.78 16.10
N CYS A 53 7.38 1.75 16.81
CA CYS A 53 8.83 1.92 16.84
C CYS A 53 9.46 0.68 17.50
N PRO A 54 10.40 -0.04 16.84
CA PRO A 54 10.96 -1.29 17.36
C PRO A 54 11.79 -1.09 18.63
N LEU A 55 12.28 0.14 18.89
CA LEU A 55 13.12 0.46 20.05
C LEU A 55 12.31 0.91 21.27
N THR A 56 11.27 1.72 21.05
CA THR A 56 10.54 2.38 22.14
C THR A 56 9.14 1.81 22.37
N GLY A 57 8.62 1.04 21.40
CA GLY A 57 7.24 0.55 21.41
C GLY A 57 6.19 1.66 21.23
N GLN A 58 6.59 2.90 20.95
CA GLN A 58 5.64 3.98 20.70
C GLN A 58 4.96 3.82 19.34
N PRO A 59 3.68 4.15 19.21
CA PRO A 59 2.95 4.03 17.96
C PRO A 59 3.29 5.18 17.00
N ASP A 60 3.78 4.84 15.82
CA ASP A 60 4.03 5.74 14.71
C ASP A 60 2.85 5.74 13.75
N PHE A 61 2.62 6.86 13.06
CA PHE A 61 1.49 7.06 12.16
C PHE A 61 1.99 7.56 10.81
N ALA A 62 1.33 7.15 9.73
CA ALA A 62 1.67 7.61 8.40
C ALA A 62 0.44 7.73 7.49
N HIS A 63 0.55 8.58 6.49
CA HIS A 63 -0.26 8.46 5.28
C HIS A 63 0.54 7.66 4.25
N ILE A 64 0.04 6.48 3.87
CA ILE A 64 0.66 5.68 2.80
C ILE A 64 -0.14 5.86 1.51
N MET A 65 0.55 6.24 0.44
CA MET A 65 0.02 6.32 -0.91
C MET A 65 0.74 5.32 -1.81
N ILE A 66 -0.02 4.42 -2.43
CA ILE A 66 0.48 3.49 -3.43
C ILE A 66 -0.16 3.82 -4.76
N ASP A 67 0.67 4.09 -5.75
CA ASP A 67 0.30 4.23 -7.15
C ASP A 67 0.83 3.01 -7.90
N TYR A 68 -0.01 2.34 -8.68
CA TYR A 68 0.47 1.26 -9.53
C TYR A 68 -0.30 1.16 -10.84
N ILE A 69 0.39 0.66 -11.85
CA ILE A 69 -0.18 0.30 -13.15
C ILE A 69 -0.28 -1.23 -13.17
N PRO A 70 -1.50 -1.79 -13.11
CA PRO A 70 -1.67 -3.24 -13.09
C PRO A 70 -1.20 -3.84 -14.41
N LYS A 71 -0.61 -5.03 -14.32
CA LYS A 71 -0.40 -5.91 -15.48
C LYS A 71 -1.64 -6.80 -15.63
N ASP A 72 -1.53 -8.05 -15.17
CA ASP A 72 -2.63 -9.03 -15.24
C ASP A 72 -3.52 -8.98 -13.98
N TRP A 73 -3.02 -8.37 -12.90
CA TRP A 73 -3.60 -8.46 -11.56
C TRP A 73 -3.76 -7.10 -10.89
N ILE A 74 -4.84 -7.00 -10.11
CA ILE A 74 -5.18 -5.88 -9.24
C ILE A 74 -5.27 -6.43 -7.82
N VAL A 75 -4.65 -5.78 -6.84
CA VAL A 75 -4.78 -6.18 -5.43
C VAL A 75 -6.22 -6.01 -4.97
N GLU A 76 -6.74 -7.01 -4.25
CA GLU A 76 -8.08 -6.95 -3.66
C GLU A 76 -8.06 -6.06 -2.40
N SER A 77 -8.93 -5.05 -2.39
CA SER A 77 -8.98 -3.97 -1.40
C SER A 77 -9.11 -4.42 0.07
N LYS A 78 -9.89 -5.47 0.37
CA LYS A 78 -10.07 -5.97 1.73
C LYS A 78 -8.83 -6.70 2.22
N SER A 79 -8.23 -7.55 1.40
CA SER A 79 -6.97 -8.22 1.71
C SER A 79 -5.85 -7.20 1.97
N PHE A 80 -5.79 -6.15 1.15
CA PHE A 80 -4.86 -5.04 1.35
C PHE A 80 -5.13 -4.28 2.65
N LYS A 81 -6.40 -3.97 2.96
CA LYS A 81 -6.78 -3.36 4.24
C LYS A 81 -6.33 -4.21 5.43
N LEU A 82 -6.51 -5.53 5.36
CA LEU A 82 -6.09 -6.46 6.42
C LEU A 82 -4.56 -6.49 6.56
N LEU A 83 -3.81 -6.45 5.45
CA LEU A 83 -2.35 -6.25 5.49
C LEU A 83 -1.99 -4.94 6.21
N MET A 84 -2.57 -3.80 5.83
CA MET A 84 -2.26 -2.51 6.48
C MET A 84 -2.58 -2.54 7.98
N GLY A 85 -3.72 -3.12 8.38
CA GLY A 85 -4.09 -3.25 9.79
C GLY A 85 -3.17 -4.18 10.59
N SER A 86 -2.49 -5.13 9.94
CA SER A 86 -1.62 -6.10 10.61
C SER A 86 -0.32 -5.48 11.14
N TYR A 87 0.03 -4.28 10.66
CA TYR A 87 1.17 -3.52 11.14
C TYR A 87 0.93 -2.84 12.49
N ARG A 88 -0.33 -2.72 12.95
CA ARG A 88 -0.70 -1.90 14.12
C ARG A 88 0.15 -2.15 15.37
N ASN A 89 0.49 -3.42 15.63
CA ASN A 89 1.31 -3.83 16.78
C ASN A 89 2.65 -4.45 16.33
N HIS A 90 3.06 -4.20 15.09
CA HIS A 90 4.31 -4.70 14.52
C HIS A 90 5.42 -3.66 14.67
N GLY A 91 6.58 -4.09 15.17
CA GLY A 91 7.75 -3.22 15.34
C GLY A 91 8.61 -3.15 14.09
N ALA A 92 8.65 -2.01 13.41
CA ALA A 92 9.48 -1.81 12.22
C ALA A 92 9.95 -0.35 12.08
N PHE A 93 11.15 -0.14 11.54
CA PHE A 93 11.58 1.19 11.11
C PHE A 93 10.76 1.66 9.91
N HIS A 94 10.62 2.97 9.75
CA HIS A 94 9.76 3.59 8.74
C HIS A 94 10.13 3.12 7.32
N GLU A 95 11.42 3.05 7.02
CA GLU A 95 11.98 2.62 5.75
C GLU A 95 11.69 1.16 5.48
N ALA A 96 12.00 0.29 6.45
CA ALA A 96 11.78 -1.16 6.34
C ALA A 96 10.29 -1.48 6.16
N CYS A 97 9.43 -0.84 6.95
CA CYS A 97 7.98 -1.00 6.86
C CYS A 97 7.45 -0.57 5.48
N THR A 98 7.90 0.58 4.98
CA THR A 98 7.50 1.08 3.66
C THR A 98 7.93 0.14 2.54
N MET A 99 9.19 -0.32 2.58
CA MET A 99 9.71 -1.23 1.57
C MET A 99 9.05 -2.61 1.59
N GLU A 100 8.78 -3.16 2.79
CA GLU A 100 8.10 -4.46 2.91
C GLU A 100 6.69 -4.42 2.28
N ILE A 101 5.94 -3.33 2.51
CA ILE A 101 4.63 -3.14 1.88
C ILE A 101 4.75 -3.14 0.36
N ALA A 102 5.72 -2.38 -0.18
CA ALA A 102 5.94 -2.31 -1.62
C ALA A 102 6.33 -3.67 -2.21
N GLU A 103 7.24 -4.40 -1.57
CA GLU A 103 7.70 -5.72 -2.00
C GLU A 103 6.57 -6.76 -2.02
N LYS A 104 5.73 -6.79 -0.96
CA LYS A 104 4.54 -7.66 -0.93
C LYS A 104 3.60 -7.38 -2.10
N LEU A 105 3.35 -6.10 -2.41
CA LEU A 105 2.47 -5.71 -3.51
C LEU A 105 3.08 -6.01 -4.88
N VAL A 106 4.38 -5.77 -5.07
CA VAL A 106 5.10 -6.15 -6.29
C VAL A 106 5.07 -7.65 -6.50
N SER A 107 5.36 -8.43 -5.46
CA SER A 107 5.31 -9.90 -5.50
C SER A 107 3.91 -10.42 -5.80
N LEU A 108 2.87 -9.79 -5.24
CA LEU A 108 1.48 -10.19 -5.47
C LEU A 108 1.05 -9.91 -6.91
N MET A 109 1.31 -8.71 -7.42
CA MET A 109 0.67 -8.23 -8.65
C MET A 109 1.57 -8.34 -9.89
N ASN A 110 2.89 -8.35 -9.72
CA ASN A 110 3.86 -8.13 -10.80
C ASN A 110 3.44 -6.96 -11.72
N PRO A 111 3.26 -5.75 -11.16
CA PRO A 111 2.70 -4.62 -11.89
C PRO A 111 3.65 -4.14 -12.98
N VAL A 112 3.13 -3.41 -13.96
CA VAL A 112 3.96 -2.71 -14.97
C VAL A 112 4.85 -1.68 -14.28
N TRP A 113 4.29 -1.00 -13.27
CA TRP A 113 4.98 0.00 -12.46
C TRP A 113 4.29 0.15 -11.12
N LEU A 114 5.06 0.41 -10.07
CA LEU A 114 4.54 0.76 -8.75
C LEU A 114 5.40 1.86 -8.12
N ARG A 115 4.76 2.80 -7.44
CA ARG A 115 5.35 3.80 -6.57
C ARG A 115 4.65 3.80 -5.22
N ILE A 116 5.44 3.88 -4.16
CA ILE A 116 4.97 4.10 -2.80
C ILE A 116 5.53 5.43 -2.27
N GLY A 117 4.67 6.19 -1.59
CA GLY A 117 5.05 7.33 -0.76
C GLY A 117 4.44 7.14 0.62
N ALA A 118 5.29 7.05 1.64
CA ALA A 118 4.88 6.95 3.03
C ALA A 118 5.27 8.23 3.75
N TYR A 119 4.27 9.00 4.17
CA TYR A 119 4.43 10.30 4.83
C TYR A 119 4.27 10.10 6.33
N TRP A 120 5.39 9.93 7.04
CA TRP A 120 5.38 9.58 8.46
C TRP A 120 5.29 10.82 9.35
N TYR A 121 4.50 10.69 10.42
CA TYR A 121 4.26 11.78 11.36
C TYR A 121 5.54 12.08 12.16
N PRO A 122 5.80 13.35 12.50
CA PRO A 122 7.07 13.76 13.04
C PRO A 122 7.37 13.18 14.44
N ARG A 123 8.62 12.77 14.64
CA ARG A 123 9.22 12.52 15.96
C ARG A 123 10.27 13.57 16.24
N GLY A 124 10.19 14.22 17.41
CA GLY A 124 11.06 15.36 17.72
C GLY A 124 10.91 16.53 16.74
N GLY A 125 9.75 16.67 16.09
CA GLY A 125 9.51 17.71 15.09
C GLY A 125 10.03 17.39 13.68
N ILE A 126 10.56 16.19 13.44
CA ILE A 126 11.15 15.79 12.16
C ILE A 126 10.33 14.65 11.55
N PRO A 127 9.64 14.87 10.42
CA PRO A 127 9.02 13.79 9.66
C PRO A 127 10.08 13.02 8.85
N ILE A 128 9.80 11.75 8.58
CA ILE A 128 10.65 10.90 7.74
C ILE A 128 9.77 10.38 6.62
N ASP A 129 9.76 11.08 5.50
CA ASP A 129 9.00 10.63 4.34
C ASP A 129 9.84 9.66 3.51
N VAL A 130 9.25 8.51 3.15
CA VAL A 130 9.93 7.43 2.42
C VAL A 130 9.27 7.26 1.07
N PHE A 131 10.07 7.35 -0.01
CA PHE A 131 9.60 7.24 -1.38
C PHE A 131 10.38 6.16 -2.12
N TRP A 132 9.66 5.32 -2.87
CA TRP A 132 10.27 4.33 -3.73
C TRP A 132 9.39 4.03 -4.95
N GLN A 133 10.02 3.63 -6.05
CA GLN A 133 9.32 3.15 -7.23
C GLN A 133 10.13 2.06 -7.95
N THR A 134 9.44 1.16 -8.64
CA THR A 134 10.05 0.00 -9.32
C THR A 134 10.97 0.39 -10.49
N SER A 135 10.65 1.48 -11.18
CA SER A 135 11.36 1.97 -12.37
C SER A 135 10.95 3.42 -12.67
N ALA A 136 11.52 4.00 -13.73
CA ALA A 136 11.05 5.29 -14.23
C ALA A 136 9.54 5.23 -14.57
N PRO A 137 8.76 6.28 -14.27
CA PRO A 137 7.32 6.29 -14.54
C PRO A 137 7.03 6.14 -16.03
N PRO A 138 6.08 5.27 -16.44
CA PRO A 138 5.69 5.13 -17.84
C PRO A 138 5.16 6.46 -18.41
N PRO A 139 5.68 6.93 -19.55
CA PRO A 139 5.34 8.25 -20.10
C PRO A 139 3.92 8.30 -20.71
N ASP A 140 3.33 7.14 -20.98
CA ASP A 140 2.02 6.95 -21.62
C ASP A 140 0.85 6.92 -20.62
N VAL A 141 1.12 7.08 -19.33
CA VAL A 141 0.10 7.05 -18.27
C VAL A 141 0.04 8.38 -17.54
N TRP A 142 -1.18 8.87 -17.31
CA TRP A 142 -1.37 10.04 -16.46
C TRP A 142 -1.12 9.67 -15.00
N ILE A 143 -0.06 10.24 -14.42
CA ILE A 143 0.36 10.00 -13.03
C ILE A 143 0.18 11.31 -12.24
N PRO A 144 -0.81 11.41 -11.35
CA PRO A 144 -0.99 12.58 -10.52
C PRO A 144 0.11 12.68 -9.45
N GLY A 145 0.36 13.90 -8.96
CA GLY A 145 1.21 14.15 -7.79
C GLY A 145 0.72 13.38 -6.56
N GLN A 146 1.63 13.04 -5.65
CA GLN A 146 1.30 12.44 -4.35
C GLN A 146 1.26 13.49 -3.24
N ASP A 147 0.83 14.71 -3.54
CA ASP A 147 0.92 15.82 -2.59
C ASP A 147 0.04 15.56 -1.35
N VAL A 148 0.67 15.28 -0.22
CA VAL A 148 0.04 15.31 1.10
C VAL A 148 0.37 16.66 1.71
N PRO A 149 -0.61 17.44 2.19
CA PRO A 149 -0.32 18.66 2.92
C PRO A 149 0.66 18.35 4.05
N HIS A 150 1.82 19.02 4.05
CA HIS A 150 2.78 18.87 5.13
C HIS A 150 2.10 19.10 6.48
N TYR A 151 2.51 18.31 7.48
CA TYR A 151 2.07 18.47 8.86
C TYR A 151 2.23 19.96 9.26
N ARG A 152 1.11 20.62 9.56
CA ARG A 152 1.15 21.91 10.23
C ARG A 152 1.35 21.62 11.70
N GLY A 153 2.46 22.10 12.27
CA GLY A 153 2.64 22.14 13.71
C GLY A 153 1.48 22.85 14.41
N ARG A 154 1.42 22.78 15.74
CA ARG A 154 0.49 23.63 16.50
C ARG A 154 0.87 25.09 16.23
N GLY A 155 0.09 25.75 15.37
CA GLY A 155 0.05 27.20 15.23
C GLY A 155 -0.80 27.83 16.32
#